data_AF-A0AAP1H7A6-F1
#
_entry.id   AF-A0AAP1H7A6-F1
#
_cell.length_a   1.000
_cell.length_b   1.000
_cell.length_c   1.000
_cell.angle_alpha   90.00
_cell.angle_beta   90.00
_cell.angle_gamma   90.00
#
_symmetry.space_group_name_H-M   'P 1'
#
loop_
_entity.id
_entity.type
_entity.pdbx_description
1 polymer ?
#
loop_
_entity_poly.entity_id
_entity_poly.type
_entity_poly.pdbx_seq_one_letter_code
_entity_poly.pdbx_strand_id
1 'polypeptide(L)'
;MQDVLIFATVLAPILTALVQLVKKTVKLPTNVIPALSFVIGIGLGAVAYPFTDLDLVLRLWAGGFAGLAATGLFELGAKREGTTK
;
A
#
# COMPACT_ATOMS: atom_id res chain seq x y z
N MET A 1 13.54 7.96 10.67
CA MET A 1 13.88 7.15 9.48
C MET A 1 13.83 5.66 9.79
N GLN A 2 14.54 5.18 10.82
CA GLN A 2 14.46 3.79 11.26
C GLN A 2 13.01 3.34 11.56
N ASP A 3 12.27 4.12 12.35
CA ASP A 3 10.89 3.79 12.74
C ASP A 3 9.93 3.74 11.55
N VAL A 4 10.16 4.59 10.53
CA VAL A 4 9.38 4.60 9.28
C VAL A 4 9.56 3.29 8.53
N LEU A 5 10.79 2.79 8.44
CA LEU A 5 11.10 1.54 7.74
C LEU A 5 10.59 0.31 8.50
N ILE A 6 10.70 0.32 9.84
CA ILE A 6 10.14 -0.72 10.70
C ILE A 6 8.62 -0.76 10.54
N PHE A 7 7.97 0.40 10.66
CA PHE A 7 6.53 0.51 10.53
C PHE A 7 6.02 0.10 9.14
N ALA A 8 6.71 0.52 8.07
CA ALA A 8 6.40 0.09 6.71
C ALA A 8 6.53 -1.44 6.53
N THR A 9 7.55 -2.07 7.13
CA THR A 9 7.76 -3.52 7.07
C THR A 9 6.63 -4.28 7.77
N VAL A 10 6.17 -3.78 8.93
CA VAL A 10 5.05 -4.38 9.66
C VAL A 10 3.72 -4.20 8.90
N LEU A 11 3.53 -3.06 8.23
CA LEU A 11 2.32 -2.80 7.42
C LEU A 11 2.29 -3.59 6.11
N ALA A 12 3.44 -3.90 5.51
CA ALA A 12 3.54 -4.55 4.21
C ALA A 12 2.67 -5.83 4.06
N PRO A 13 2.68 -6.82 4.98
CA PRO A 13 1.82 -8.00 4.86
C PRO A 13 0.32 -7.67 4.96
N ILE A 14 -0.05 -6.70 5.81
CA ILE A 14 -1.44 -6.25 5.98
C ILE A 14 -1.93 -5.58 4.69
N LEU A 15 -1.12 -4.69 4.12
CA LEU A 15 -1.43 -4.02 2.85
C LEU A 15 -1.49 -5.02 1.70
N THR A 16 -0.58 -5.98 1.65
CA THR A 16 -0.61 -7.05 0.64
C THR A 16 -1.92 -7.83 0.72
N ALA A 17 -2.35 -8.21 1.94
CA ALA A 17 -3.62 -8.92 2.13
C ALA A 17 -4.83 -8.08 1.67
N LEU A 18 -4.88 -6.79 2.01
CA LEU A 18 -5.96 -5.88 1.61
C LEU A 18 -6.01 -5.67 0.10
N VAL A 19 -4.87 -5.44 -0.53
CA VAL A 19 -4.79 -5.28 -1.99
C VAL A 19 -5.23 -6.57 -2.67
N GLN A 20 -4.80 -7.74 -2.19
CA GLN A 20 -5.23 -9.03 -2.71
C GLN A 20 -6.74 -9.25 -2.53
N LEU A 21 -7.31 -8.82 -1.40
CA LEU A 21 -8.75 -8.86 -1.19
C LEU A 21 -9.49 -8.00 -2.22
N VAL A 22 -9.06 -6.75 -2.42
CA VAL A 22 -9.69 -5.86 -3.40
C VAL A 22 -9.59 -6.43 -4.82
N LYS A 23 -8.41 -6.91 -5.21
CA LYS A 23 -8.19 -7.58 -6.50
C LYS A 23 -9.10 -8.79 -6.70
N LYS A 24 -9.48 -9.49 -5.62
CA LYS A 24 -10.34 -10.68 -5.67
C LYS A 24 -11.84 -10.36 -5.65
N THR A 25 -12.22 -9.20 -5.14
CA THR A 25 -13.62 -8.79 -4.97
C THR A 25 -14.13 -7.92 -6.11
N VAL A 26 -13.26 -7.09 -6.71
CA VAL A 26 -13.64 -6.11 -7.73
C VAL A 26 -12.80 -6.29 -9.00
N LYS A 27 -13.47 -6.30 -10.16
CA LYS A 27 -12.80 -6.20 -11.46
C LYS A 27 -12.31 -4.79 -11.69
N LEU A 28 -10.99 -4.60 -11.65
CA LEU A 28 -10.32 -3.32 -11.85
C LEU A 28 -9.26 -3.45 -12.94
N PRO A 29 -8.98 -2.39 -13.71
CA PRO A 29 -7.87 -2.41 -14.65
C PRO A 29 -6.55 -2.62 -13.91
N THR A 30 -5.67 -3.46 -14.42
CA THR A 30 -4.43 -3.81 -13.72
C THR A 30 -3.50 -2.61 -13.49
N ASN A 31 -3.60 -1.58 -14.33
CA ASN A 31 -2.81 -0.34 -14.21
C ASN A 31 -3.23 0.56 -13.04
N VAL A 32 -4.44 0.41 -12.48
CA VAL A 32 -4.87 1.23 -11.34
C VAL A 32 -4.57 0.58 -10.00
N ILE A 33 -4.19 -0.70 -9.98
CA ILE A 33 -3.87 -1.41 -8.73
C ILE A 33 -2.74 -0.73 -7.96
N PRO A 34 -1.62 -0.30 -8.58
CA PRO A 34 -0.53 0.34 -7.83
C PRO A 34 -0.97 1.66 -7.20
N ALA A 35 -1.72 2.49 -7.94
CA ALA A 35 -2.27 3.74 -7.43
C ALA A 35 -3.27 3.48 -6.28
N LEU A 36 -4.14 2.48 -6.43
CA LEU A 36 -5.07 2.08 -5.39
C LEU A 36 -4.36 1.59 -4.14
N SER A 37 -3.31 0.79 -4.29
CA SER A 37 -2.48 0.30 -3.19
C SER A 37 -1.79 1.43 -2.44
N PHE A 38 -1.31 2.46 -3.17
CA PHE A 38 -0.74 3.66 -2.56
C PHE A 38 -1.78 4.41 -1.71
N VAL A 39 -2.99 4.61 -2.24
CA VAL A 39 -4.08 5.27 -1.52
C VAL A 39 -4.49 4.47 -0.27
N ILE A 40 -4.62 3.14 -0.39
CA ILE A 40 -4.91 2.25 0.75
C ILE A 40 -3.77 2.34 1.78
N GLY A 41 -2.51 2.36 1.33
CA GLY A 41 -1.32 2.54 2.16
C GLY A 41 -1.35 3.82 2.99
N ILE A 42 -1.60 4.96 2.35
CA ILE A 42 -1.75 6.26 3.01
C ILE A 42 -2.90 6.23 4.02
N GLY A 43 -4.05 5.67 3.62
CA GLY A 43 -5.21 5.52 4.50
C GLY A 43 -4.88 4.69 5.75
N LEU A 44 -4.18 3.57 5.59
CA LEU A 44 -3.72 2.74 6.70
C LEU A 44 -2.73 3.49 7.60
N GLY A 45 -1.78 4.21 7.02
CA GLY A 45 -0.83 5.03 7.76
C GLY A 45 -1.53 6.08 8.63
N ALA A 46 -2.58 6.72 8.11
CA ALA A 46 -3.37 7.70 8.85
C ALA A 46 -4.10 7.08 10.06
N VAL A 47 -4.78 5.94 9.87
CA VAL A 47 -5.55 5.27 10.94
C VAL A 47 -4.67 4.53 11.95
N ALA A 48 -3.38 4.34 11.66
CA ALA A 48 -2.45 3.66 12.54
C ALA A 48 -1.91 4.51 13.71
N TYR A 49 -2.48 5.69 13.94
CA TYR A 49 -2.16 6.57 15.08
C TYR A 49 -2.19 5.89 16.47
N PRO A 50 -3.01 4.85 16.75
CA PRO A 50 -3.01 4.19 18.06
C PRO A 50 -1.81 3.26 18.26
N PHE A 51 -1.07 2.93 17.19
CA PHE A 51 -0.02 1.91 17.22
C PHE A 51 1.39 2.50 17.16
N THR A 52 1.54 3.81 16.97
CA THR A 52 2.84 4.47 16.82
C THR A 52 2.77 5.96 17.12
N ASP A 53 3.83 6.46 17.77
CA ASP A 53 4.03 7.89 18.05
C ASP A 53 4.63 8.68 16.88
N LEU A 54 4.77 8.06 15.71
CA LEU A 54 5.29 8.74 14.52
C LEU A 54 4.46 9.99 14.20
N ASP A 55 5.11 11.04 13.71
CA ASP A 55 4.38 12.18 13.17
C ASP A 55 3.47 11.74 12.02
N LEU A 56 2.33 12.43 11.85
CA LEU A 56 1.35 12.08 10.84
C LEU A 56 1.98 12.05 9.44
N VAL A 57 2.81 13.03 9.10
CA VAL A 57 3.44 13.10 7.78
C VAL A 57 4.31 11.86 7.53
N LEU A 58 5.08 11.44 8.53
CA LEU A 58 5.93 10.26 8.45
C LEU A 58 5.12 8.96 8.33
N ARG A 59 3.97 8.87 8.99
CA ARG A 59 3.06 7.71 8.88
C ARG A 59 2.43 7.60 7.50
N LEU A 60 2.01 8.72 6.92
CA LEU A 60 1.45 8.74 5.56
C LEU A 60 2.49 8.25 4.56
N TRP A 61 3.74 8.72 4.68
CA TRP A 61 4.84 8.25 3.83
C TRP A 61 5.17 6.77 4.05
N ALA A 62 5.26 6.32 5.31
CA ALA A 62 5.51 4.92 5.62
C ALA A 62 4.43 4.00 5.02
N GLY A 63 3.16 4.37 5.19
CA GLY A 63 2.02 3.64 4.64
C GLY A 63 2.02 3.66 3.11
N GLY A 64 2.31 4.81 2.49
CA GLY A 64 2.44 4.93 1.05
C GLY A 64 3.53 4.02 0.48
N PHE A 65 4.74 4.01 1.06
CA PHE A 65 5.83 3.14 0.63
C PHE A 65 5.49 1.66 0.82
N ALA A 66 4.88 1.30 1.95
CA ALA A 66 4.43 -0.07 2.20
C ALA A 66 3.34 -0.50 1.18
N GLY A 67 2.45 0.42 0.78
CA GLY A 67 1.43 0.19 -0.23
C GLY A 67 2.03 -0.05 -1.61
N LEU A 68 2.99 0.77 -2.03
CA LEU A 68 3.70 0.56 -3.29
C LEU A 68 4.50 -0.74 -3.28
N ALA A 69 5.10 -1.10 -2.15
CA ALA A 69 5.79 -2.37 -1.96
C ALA A 69 4.84 -3.57 -2.05
N ALA A 70 3.60 -3.45 -1.55
CA ALA A 70 2.60 -4.52 -1.56
C ALA A 70 2.13 -4.94 -2.96
N THR A 71 2.10 -4.01 -3.92
CA THR A 71 1.83 -4.32 -5.34
C THR A 71 3.07 -4.70 -6.13
N GLY A 72 4.25 -4.63 -5.52
CA GLY A 72 5.54 -4.72 -6.21
C GLY A 72 5.84 -3.41 -6.94
N LEU A 73 6.91 -2.71 -6.56
CA LEU A 73 7.34 -1.48 -7.25
C LEU A 73 7.54 -1.70 -8.76
N PHE A 74 7.87 -2.92 -9.17
CA PHE A 74 8.05 -3.31 -10.57
C PHE A 74 6.75 -3.27 -11.39
N GLU A 75 5.57 -3.30 -10.74
CA GLU A 75 4.28 -3.15 -11.42
C GLU A 75 3.97 -1.69 -11.79
N LEU A 76 4.70 -0.69 -11.24
CA LEU A 76 4.44 0.74 -11.51
C LEU A 76 4.89 1.20 -12.89
N GLY A 77 5.94 0.59 -13.45
CA GLY A 77 6.53 1.01 -14.74
C GLY A 77 6.09 0.16 -15.94
N ALA A 78 5.43 -0.98 -15.69
CA ALA A 78 5.02 -1.88 -16.75
C ALA A 78 3.59 -1.53 -17.20
N LYS A 79 3.42 -1.14 -18.48
CA LYS A 79 2.08 -1.04 -19.09
C LYS A 79 1.48 -2.44 -19.12
N ARG A 80 0.41 -2.69 -18.37
CA ARG A 80 -0.31 -3.96 -18.38
C ARG A 80 -1.66 -3.78 -19.06
N GLU A 81 -1.95 -4.65 -20.01
CA GLU A 81 -3.25 -4.75 -20.63
C GLU A 81 -3.97 -5.93 -19.98
N GLY A 82 -5.07 -5.67 -19.26
CA GLY A 82 -5.83 -6.68 -18.54
C GLY A 82 -6.61 -6.14 -17.33
N THR A 83 -7.46 -7.00 -16.76
CA THR A 83 -8.22 -6.72 -15.53
C THR A 83 -7.81 -7.66 -14.41
N THR A 84 -7.87 -7.20 -13.16
CA THR A 84 -7.78 -8.08 -11.99
C THR A 84 -8.96 -9.05 -11.99
N LYS A 85 -8.65 -10.30 -11.62
CA LYS A 85 -9.56 -11.43 -11.49
C LYS A 85 -10.80 -11.42 -12.41
#